data_AF-A0A8J3XWF8-F1
#
_entry.id   AF-A0A8J3XWF8-F1
#
_cell.length_a   1.000
_cell.length_b   1.000
_cell.length_c   1.000
_cell.angle_alpha   90.00
_cell.angle_beta   90.00
_cell.angle_gamma   90.00
#
_symmetry.space_group_name_H-M   'P 1'
#
loop_
_entity.id
_entity.type
_entity.pdbx_description
1 polymer ?
#
loop_
_entity_poly.entity_id
_entity_poly.type
_entity_poly.pdbx_seq_one_letter_code
_entity_poly.pdbx_strand_id
1 'polypeptide(L)' 'MEPWAGGPQAPSKPDGSMRVMPFGERGLVTYLVLEPQREVYIVRVQWI' A
#
# COMPACT_ATOMS: atom_id res chain seq x y z
N MET A 1 10.80 5.53 5.25
CA MET A 1 9.88 4.64 4.51
C MET A 1 8.81 5.52 3.92
N GLU A 2 8.79 5.64 2.61
CA GLU A 2 7.87 6.54 1.89
C GLU A 2 6.64 5.75 1.43
N PRO A 3 5.43 6.33 1.45
CA PRO A 3 4.22 5.62 1.02
C PRO A 3 4.28 5.09 -0.41
N TRP A 4 5.01 5.76 -1.31
CA TRP A 4 5.14 5.33 -2.71
C TRP A 4 6.08 4.13 -2.90
N ALA A 5 6.81 3.71 -1.86
CA ALA A 5 7.76 2.61 -1.94
C ALA A 5 7.13 1.21 -1.85
N GLY A 6 5.84 1.11 -1.52
CA GLY A 6 5.13 -0.18 -1.52
C GLY A 6 4.89 -0.70 -2.94
N GLY A 7 4.84 -2.03 -3.07
CA GLY A 7 4.55 -2.67 -4.35
C GLY A 7 3.10 -2.43 -4.79
N PRO A 8 2.78 -2.58 -6.09
CA PRO A 8 1.40 -2.53 -6.55
C PRO A 8 0.59 -3.66 -5.91
N GLN A 9 -0.63 -3.36 -5.45
CA GLN A 9 -1.52 -4.39 -4.92
C GLN A 9 -1.91 -5.41 -6.01
N ALA A 10 -2.11 -4.95 -7.24
CA ALA A 10 -2.42 -5.77 -8.40
C ALA A 10 -1.26 -5.71 -9.42
N PRO A 11 -0.53 -6.80 -9.66
CA PRO A 11 0.61 -6.79 -10.59
C PRO A 11 0.26 -6.39 -12.03
N SER A 12 -0.98 -6.64 -12.46
CA SER A 12 -1.49 -6.23 -13.78
C SER A 12 -1.76 -4.72 -13.90
N LYS A 13 -1.67 -3.98 -12.79
CA LYS A 13 -1.86 -2.52 -12.71
C LYS A 13 -0.72 -1.89 -11.89
N PRO A 14 0.51 -1.85 -12.43
CA PRO A 14 1.70 -1.38 -11.70
C PRO A 14 1.60 0.07 -11.22
N ASP A 15 0.87 0.90 -11.96
CA ASP A 15 0.64 2.32 -11.66
C ASP A 15 -0.64 2.56 -10.84
N GLY A 16 -1.29 1.49 -10.37
CA GLY A 16 -2.47 1.59 -9.52
C GLY A 16 -2.16 2.32 -8.21
N SER A 17 -3.12 3.13 -7.75
CA SER A 17 -3.02 3.89 -6.50
C SER A 17 -3.03 3.01 -5.25
N MET A 18 -3.47 1.75 -5.35
CA MET A 18 -3.40 0.78 -4.25
C MET A 18 -2.04 0.10 -4.19
N ARG A 19 -1.44 0.15 -3.01
CA ARG A 19 -0.13 -0.40 -2.70
C ARG A 19 -0.21 -1.41 -1.56
N VAL A 20 0.78 -2.29 -1.52
CA VAL A 20 0.98 -3.26 -0.44
C VAL A 20 2.41 -3.22 0.06
N MET A 21 2.61 -3.43 1.35
CA MET A 21 3.93 -3.60 1.93
C MET A 21 3.92 -4.48 3.17
N PRO A 22 5.05 -5.15 3.48
CA PRO A 22 5.23 -5.83 4.76
C PRO A 22 5.03 -4.87 5.94
N PHE A 23 4.39 -5.35 7.00
CA PHE A 23 4.10 -4.58 8.21
C PHE A 23 4.29 -5.45 9.45
N GLY A 24 5.13 -5.01 10.39
CA GLY A 24 5.51 -5.85 11.54
C GLY A 24 6.24 -7.13 11.11
N GLU A 25 6.27 -8.15 11.98
CA GLU A 25 6.96 -9.41 11.69
C GLU A 25 6.24 -10.31 10.69
N ARG A 26 4.89 -10.28 10.70
CA ARG A 26 4.04 -11.20 9.90
C ARG A 26 2.77 -10.54 9.37
N GLY A 27 2.77 -9.22 9.28
CA GLY A 27 1.63 -8.45 8.77
C GLY A 27 1.86 -7.97 7.35
N LEU A 28 0.75 -7.66 6.68
CA LEU A 28 0.75 -6.94 5.41
C LEU A 28 -0.23 -5.79 5.53
N VAL A 29 0.20 -4.59 5.13
CA VAL A 29 -0.69 -3.45 5.01
C VAL A 29 -1.01 -3.22 3.54
N THR A 30 -2.30 -3.01 3.26
CA THR A 30 -2.81 -2.52 1.98
C THR A 30 -3.31 -1.11 2.19
N TYR A 31 -2.89 -0.19 1.32
CA TYR A 31 -3.19 1.22 1.46
C TYR A 31 -3.38 1.87 0.08
N LEU A 32 -4.03 3.02 0.08
CA LEU A 32 -4.34 3.83 -1.08
C LEU A 32 -3.50 5.12 -1.02
N VAL A 33 -2.82 5.44 -2.11
CA VAL A 33 -2.08 6.69 -2.29
C VAL A 33 -2.88 7.61 -3.22
N LEU A 34 -3.23 8.79 -2.72
CA LEU A 34 -3.86 9.85 -3.50
C LEU A 34 -2.82 10.96 -3.73
N GLU A 35 -2.03 10.81 -4.79
CA GLU A 35 -0.90 11.71 -5.06
C GLU A 35 -1.27 13.19 -5.17
N PRO A 36 -2.36 13.60 -5.86
CA PRO A 36 -2.69 15.01 -5.98
C PRO A 36 -3.02 15.67 -4.64
N GLN A 37 -3.54 14.89 -3.68
CA GLN A 37 -3.84 15.35 -2.32
C GLN A 37 -2.68 15.14 -1.34
N ARG A 38 -1.63 14.41 -1.74
CA ARG A 38 -0.58 13.89 -0.84
C ARG A 38 -1.15 13.13 0.36
N GLU A 39 -2.22 12.39 0.14
CA GLU A 39 -2.88 11.62 1.19
C GLU A 39 -2.61 10.12 1.05
N VAL A 40 -2.62 9.44 2.19
CA VAL A 40 -2.44 7.99 2.28
C VAL A 40 -3.48 7.42 3.22
N TYR A 41 -4.25 6.47 2.73
CA TYR A 41 -5.31 5.81 3.50
C TYR A 41 -5.00 4.34 3.68
N ILE A 42 -4.97 3.88 4.94
CA ILE A 42 -4.87 2.44 5.22
C ILE A 42 -6.23 1.82 4.93
N VAL A 43 -6.26 0.85 4.01
CA VAL A 43 -7.47 0.13 3.63
C VAL A 43 -7.62 -1.15 4.43
N ARG A 44 -6.51 -1.86 4.65
CA ARG A 44 -6.51 -3.13 5.36
C ARG A 44 -5.17 -3.37 6.04
N VAL A 45 -5.23 -3.83 7.29
CA VAL A 45 -4.11 -4.48 7.97
C VAL A 45 -4.50 -5.93 8.18
N GLN A 46 -3.65 -6.86 7.72
CA GLN A 46 -3.86 -8.29 7.93
C GLN A 46 -2.67 -8.88 8.66
N TRP A 47 -2.98 -9.81 9.56
CA TRP A 47 -2.02 -10.66 10.27
C TRP A 47 -2.28 -12.11 9.89
N ILE A 48 -1.22 -12.92 9.91
CA ILE A 48 -1.29 -14.38 9.89
C ILE A 48 -1.43 -14.87 11.33
#